data_AF-A0A429FGF5-F1
#
_entry.id   AF-A0A429FGF5-F1
#
_cell.length_a   1.000
_cell.length_b   1.000
_cell.length_c   1.000
_cell.angle_alpha   90.00
_cell.angle_beta   90.00
_cell.angle_gamma   90.00
#
_symmetry.space_group_name_H-M   'P 1'
#
loop_
_entity.id
_entity.type
_entity.pdbx_description
1 polymer ?
#
loop_
_entity_poly.entity_id
_entity_poly.type
_entity_poly.pdbx_seq_one_letter_code
_entity_poly.pdbx_strand_id
1 'polypeptide(L)'
;MGVMELVVLSVPDCPHVALLDDLLRDVLADRPEVRVVHREVTEHAQAEAEGMHGSPTLLVNGVDPFAVPGSRPSVSCRLFRDEDGLARPAPPRTALVAALTTYGGRTEPPVAGLPPGVAEILRVGGQRRRAPETRGQRAVQQAVLRSFAVAGHPPTADELEVVSAEFSASAAEVLALLHDADFLRLDSAGCITVAYPFSALPTRHRVTQADGVLVFAMCAVDALGIPAMLSTDAEIVSTTADGAEVVVSVLGGRPEADPSTAVVFVGASCETGPAAEVCCGHLNFFASRDGAAGWAAAHPDVPGSILGVGEACELGREIFGSLLA
;
A
#
# COMPACT_ATOMS: atom_id res chain seq x y z
N MET A 1 -25.31 4.36 -3.39
CA MET A 1 -24.49 4.71 -4.56
C MET A 1 -23.72 5.96 -4.18
N GLY A 2 -22.42 5.83 -3.91
CA GLY A 2 -21.60 7.00 -3.55
C GLY A 2 -21.36 7.87 -4.79
N VAL A 3 -21.37 9.18 -4.58
CA VAL A 3 -21.12 10.18 -5.64
C VAL A 3 -19.60 10.29 -5.81
N MET A 4 -19.08 10.10 -7.02
CA MET A 4 -17.65 10.27 -7.31
C MET A 4 -17.34 11.77 -7.35
N GLU A 5 -16.37 12.24 -6.56
CA GLU A 5 -15.97 13.65 -6.56
C GLU A 5 -14.64 13.84 -7.31
N LEU A 6 -14.67 14.72 -8.30
CA LEU A 6 -13.51 15.20 -9.03
C LEU A 6 -13.21 16.62 -8.58
N VAL A 7 -11.99 16.88 -8.14
CA VAL A 7 -11.56 18.24 -7.76
C VAL A 7 -10.51 18.73 -8.73
N VAL A 8 -10.77 19.85 -9.40
CA VAL A 8 -9.82 20.55 -10.26
C VAL A 8 -9.17 21.65 -9.44
N LEU A 9 -7.89 21.48 -9.11
CA LEU A 9 -7.06 22.47 -8.45
C LEU A 9 -6.35 23.33 -9.50
N SER A 10 -6.45 24.65 -9.36
CA SER A 10 -5.81 25.59 -10.28
C SER A 10 -5.29 26.84 -9.59
N VAL A 11 -4.25 27.45 -10.14
CA VAL A 11 -3.87 28.83 -9.77
C VAL A 11 -4.83 29.83 -10.41
N PRO A 12 -4.91 31.08 -9.88
CA PRO A 12 -5.66 32.15 -10.52
C PRO A 12 -5.26 32.31 -11.99
N ASP A 13 -6.24 32.56 -12.85
CA ASP A 13 -6.05 32.82 -14.30
C ASP A 13 -5.29 31.72 -15.06
N CYS A 14 -5.33 30.46 -14.60
CA CYS A 14 -4.66 29.37 -15.30
C CYS A 14 -5.30 29.11 -16.69
N PRO A 15 -4.54 29.26 -17.80
CA PRO A 15 -5.10 29.15 -19.16
C PRO A 15 -5.45 27.72 -19.56
N HIS A 16 -4.94 26.73 -18.84
CA HIS A 16 -5.10 25.31 -19.18
C HIS A 16 -6.32 24.65 -18.51
N VAL A 17 -6.99 25.33 -17.57
CA VAL A 17 -8.19 24.79 -16.89
C VAL A 17 -9.32 24.53 -17.88
N ALA A 18 -9.58 25.47 -18.80
CA ALA A 18 -10.62 25.33 -19.81
C ALA A 18 -10.44 24.06 -20.68
N LEU A 19 -9.20 23.69 -20.99
CA LEU A 19 -8.91 22.48 -21.77
C LEU A 19 -9.20 21.20 -20.99
N LEU A 20 -8.93 21.20 -19.68
CA LEU A 20 -9.29 20.08 -18.82
C LEU A 20 -10.81 19.98 -18.64
N ASP A 21 -11.51 21.11 -18.54
CA ASP A 21 -12.96 21.14 -18.38
C ASP A 21 -13.71 20.64 -19.60
N ASP A 22 -13.26 21.04 -20.79
CA ASP A 22 -13.81 20.53 -22.04
C ASP A 22 -13.62 19.02 -22.13
N LEU A 23 -12.44 18.53 -21.78
CA LEU A 23 -12.14 17.10 -21.75
C LEU A 23 -12.99 16.33 -20.71
N LEU A 24 -13.16 16.88 -19.51
CA LEU A 24 -14.02 16.29 -18.47
C LEU A 24 -15.47 16.23 -18.92
N ARG A 25 -15.98 17.29 -19.55
CA ARG A 25 -17.34 17.35 -20.10
C ARG A 25 -17.57 16.25 -21.13
N ASP A 26 -16.62 16.06 -22.03
CA ASP A 26 -16.69 15.03 -23.08
C ASP A 26 -16.59 13.60 -22.52
N VAL A 27 -15.80 13.39 -21.47
CA VAL A 27 -15.60 12.07 -20.86
C VAL A 27 -16.75 11.69 -19.90
N LEU A 28 -17.38 12.68 -19.26
CA LEU A 28 -18.42 12.49 -18.26
C LEU A 28 -19.85 12.67 -18.81
N ALA A 29 -20.02 12.84 -20.12
CA ALA A 29 -21.32 13.09 -20.76
C ALA A 29 -22.42 12.09 -20.33
N ASP A 30 -22.04 10.82 -20.12
CA ASP A 30 -22.94 9.73 -19.72
C ASP A 30 -22.81 9.34 -18.23
N ARG A 31 -22.21 10.19 -17.38
CA ARG A 31 -21.94 9.90 -15.96
C ARG A 31 -22.49 10.98 -15.01
N PRO A 32 -23.82 11.08 -14.85
CA PRO A 32 -24.46 12.09 -14.01
C PRO A 32 -24.14 11.95 -12.51
N GLU A 33 -23.63 10.80 -12.08
CA GLU A 33 -23.22 10.51 -10.70
C GLU A 33 -21.86 11.11 -10.30
N VAL A 34 -21.15 11.76 -11.23
CA VAL A 34 -19.83 12.35 -11.00
C VAL A 34 -19.96 13.85 -10.79
N ARG A 35 -19.48 14.34 -9.64
CA ARG A 35 -19.47 15.77 -9.31
C ARG A 35 -18.09 16.37 -9.56
N VAL A 36 -18.00 17.41 -10.39
CA VAL A 36 -16.76 18.17 -10.59
C VAL A 36 -16.80 19.44 -9.74
N VAL A 37 -15.75 19.68 -8.96
CA VAL A 37 -15.57 20.84 -8.08
C VAL A 37 -14.29 21.55 -8.46
N HIS A 38 -14.32 22.87 -8.56
CA HIS A 38 -13.14 23.68 -8.81
C HIS A 38 -12.67 24.33 -7.51
N ARG A 39 -11.35 24.34 -7.29
CA ARG A 39 -10.73 25.09 -6.19
C ARG A 39 -9.52 25.83 -6.69
N GLU A 40 -9.44 27.08 -6.28
CA GLU A 40 -8.30 27.93 -6.55
C GLU A 40 -7.27 27.82 -5.43
N VAL A 41 -6.01 27.68 -5.82
CA VAL A 41 -4.86 27.54 -4.92
C VAL A 41 -3.88 28.66 -5.21
N THR A 42 -3.66 29.53 -4.24
CA THR A 42 -2.83 30.74 -4.39
C THR A 42 -1.47 30.62 -3.72
N GLU A 43 -1.35 29.73 -2.73
CA GLU A 43 -0.16 29.61 -1.89
C GLU A 43 0.44 28.20 -1.93
N HIS A 44 1.76 28.09 -1.75
CA HIS A 44 2.46 26.80 -1.74
C HIS A 44 1.99 25.88 -0.61
N ALA A 45 1.72 26.43 0.57
CA ALA A 45 1.21 25.65 1.71
C ALA A 45 -0.17 25.02 1.41
N GLN A 46 -1.02 25.73 0.67
CA GLN A 46 -2.31 25.20 0.22
C GLN A 46 -2.12 24.12 -0.86
N ALA A 47 -1.16 24.31 -1.78
CA ALA A 47 -0.79 23.29 -2.75
C ALA A 47 -0.30 21.98 -2.08
N GLU A 48 0.49 22.08 -1.01
CA GLU A 48 0.91 20.91 -0.20
C GLU A 48 -0.27 20.23 0.48
N ALA A 49 -1.13 21.01 1.15
CA ALA A 49 -2.28 20.48 1.87
C ALA A 49 -3.31 19.79 0.96
N GLU A 50 -3.50 20.31 -0.26
CA GLU A 50 -4.46 19.78 -1.23
C GLU A 50 -3.82 18.81 -2.25
N GLY A 51 -2.51 18.56 -2.19
CA GLY A 51 -1.82 17.63 -3.09
C GLY A 51 -1.72 18.12 -4.54
N MET A 52 -1.63 19.44 -4.75
CA MET A 52 -1.52 20.05 -6.07
C MET A 52 -0.08 19.94 -6.60
N HIS A 53 0.14 19.17 -7.67
CA HIS A 53 1.45 19.04 -8.34
C HIS A 53 1.59 19.99 -9.55
N GLY A 54 0.93 21.14 -9.48
CA GLY A 54 0.88 22.17 -10.53
C GLY A 54 -0.50 22.34 -11.17
N SER A 55 -0.72 23.48 -11.83
CA SER A 55 -2.00 23.87 -12.40
C SER A 55 -2.15 23.48 -13.89
N PRO A 56 -3.28 22.87 -14.29
CA PRO A 56 -4.33 22.28 -13.46
C PRO A 56 -3.90 20.91 -12.90
N THR A 57 -4.36 20.59 -11.69
CA THR A 57 -4.30 19.23 -11.11
C THR A 57 -5.70 18.68 -11.00
N LEU A 58 -5.92 17.46 -11.52
CA LEU A 58 -7.17 16.73 -11.33
C LEU A 58 -6.99 15.75 -10.17
N LEU A 59 -7.79 15.90 -9.12
CA LEU A 59 -7.94 14.90 -8.08
C LEU A 59 -9.17 14.04 -8.38
N VAL A 60 -9.00 12.73 -8.38
CA VAL A 60 -10.09 11.75 -8.42
C VAL A 60 -10.23 11.19 -7.01
N ASN A 61 -11.32 11.55 -6.31
CA ASN A 61 -11.55 11.20 -4.90
C ASN A 61 -10.34 11.53 -4.00
N GLY A 62 -9.77 12.73 -4.19
CA GLY A 62 -8.64 13.24 -3.41
C GLY A 62 -7.26 12.77 -3.87
N VAL A 63 -7.16 11.91 -4.89
CA VAL A 63 -5.86 11.41 -5.40
C VAL A 63 -5.56 11.99 -6.78
N ASP A 64 -4.34 12.50 -6.98
CA ASP A 64 -3.83 12.93 -8.29
C ASP A 64 -3.30 11.71 -9.08
N PRO A 65 -4.03 11.21 -10.09
CA PRO A 65 -3.65 10.00 -10.82
C PRO A 65 -2.50 10.23 -11.79
N PHE A 66 -2.11 11.49 -12.03
CA PHE A 66 -1.06 11.86 -12.98
C PHE A 66 0.22 12.32 -12.29
N ALA A 67 0.29 12.23 -10.95
CA ALA A 67 1.44 12.66 -10.17
C ALA A 67 2.69 11.87 -10.60
N VAL A 68 3.81 12.57 -10.82
CA VAL A 68 5.07 11.93 -11.18
C VAL A 68 5.78 11.53 -9.88
N PRO A 69 6.32 10.30 -9.75
CA PRO A 69 7.05 9.90 -8.56
C PRO A 69 8.15 10.91 -8.18
N GLY A 70 8.13 11.36 -6.93
CA GLY A 70 9.07 12.37 -6.42
C GLY A 70 8.76 13.82 -6.79
N SER A 71 7.68 14.10 -7.53
CA SER A 71 7.22 15.48 -7.73
C SER A 71 6.76 16.08 -6.42
N ARG A 72 7.16 17.32 -6.15
CA ARG A 72 6.68 18.07 -4.99
C ARG A 72 5.42 18.85 -5.35
N PRO A 73 4.53 19.09 -4.38
CA PRO A 73 3.43 20.02 -4.57
C PRO A 73 3.94 21.39 -5.06
N SER A 74 3.17 22.06 -5.92
CA SER A 74 3.59 23.30 -6.58
C SER A 74 2.40 24.12 -7.07
N VAL A 75 2.56 25.45 -7.02
CA VAL A 75 1.66 26.45 -7.64
C VAL A 75 2.13 26.85 -9.05
N SER A 76 2.95 26.02 -9.71
CA SER A 76 3.43 26.26 -11.07
C SER A 76 2.52 25.63 -12.13
N CYS A 77 2.67 26.01 -13.40
CA CYS A 77 2.00 25.31 -14.50
C CYS A 77 2.42 23.83 -14.57
N ARG A 78 1.44 22.95 -14.80
CA ARG A 78 1.66 21.53 -15.04
C ARG A 78 1.55 21.24 -16.52
N LEU A 79 2.43 20.35 -16.98
CA LEU A 79 2.38 19.78 -18.32
C LEU A 79 2.24 18.27 -18.19
N PHE A 80 1.36 17.71 -19.01
CA PHE A 80 1.12 16.28 -19.15
C PHE A 80 1.94 15.76 -20.33
N ARG A 81 2.23 14.45 -20.36
CA ARG A 81 2.87 13.82 -21.51
C ARG A 81 1.85 12.99 -22.26
N ASP A 82 1.84 13.09 -23.58
CA ASP A 82 1.10 12.17 -24.43
C ASP A 82 1.89 10.90 -24.72
N GLU A 83 1.34 10.01 -25.56
CA GLU A 83 1.90 8.71 -25.92
C GLU A 83 3.25 8.83 -26.63
N ASP A 84 3.50 9.96 -27.30
CA ASP A 84 4.77 10.29 -27.95
C ASP A 84 5.73 11.06 -27.03
N GLY A 85 5.35 11.26 -25.77
CA GLY A 85 6.15 11.96 -24.74
C GLY A 85 6.16 13.48 -24.88
N LEU A 86 5.36 14.05 -25.78
CA LEU A 86 5.25 15.49 -25.99
C LEU A 86 4.48 16.16 -24.85
N ALA A 87 4.93 17.35 -24.48
CA ALA A 87 4.30 18.12 -23.42
C ALA A 87 2.97 18.72 -23.89
N ARG A 88 1.90 18.46 -23.14
CA ARG A 88 0.54 18.91 -23.41
C ARG A 88 -0.04 19.64 -22.20
N PRO A 89 -0.94 20.60 -22.40
CA PRO A 89 -1.57 21.36 -21.31
C PRO A 89 -2.65 20.58 -20.55
N ALA A 90 -3.10 19.43 -21.08
CA ALA A 90 -4.11 18.56 -20.48
C ALA A 90 -3.72 17.08 -20.67
N PRO A 91 -4.19 16.15 -19.80
CA PRO A 91 -3.90 14.73 -19.93
C PRO A 91 -4.56 14.14 -21.19
N PRO A 92 -3.99 13.07 -21.79
CA PRO A 92 -4.65 12.34 -22.87
C PRO A 92 -6.02 11.79 -22.43
N ARG A 93 -6.99 11.77 -23.35
CA ARG A 93 -8.33 11.24 -23.08
C ARG A 93 -8.31 9.79 -22.57
N THR A 94 -7.47 8.94 -23.19
CA THR A 94 -7.30 7.54 -22.80
C THR A 94 -6.79 7.40 -21.37
N ALA A 95 -5.79 8.21 -20.99
CA ALA A 95 -5.25 8.26 -19.64
C ALA A 95 -6.29 8.76 -18.62
N LEU A 96 -7.10 9.75 -18.99
CA LEU A 96 -8.20 10.23 -18.15
C LEU A 96 -9.29 9.17 -17.94
N VAL A 97 -9.74 8.49 -18.99
CA VAL A 97 -10.72 7.40 -18.88
C VAL A 97 -10.18 6.27 -18.01
N ALA A 98 -8.92 5.91 -18.18
CA ALA A 98 -8.25 4.90 -17.34
C ALA A 98 -8.20 5.35 -15.88
N ALA A 99 -7.81 6.61 -15.61
CA ALA A 99 -7.80 7.18 -14.27
C ALA A 99 -9.19 7.18 -13.63
N LEU A 100 -10.23 7.62 -14.34
CA LEU A 100 -11.60 7.59 -13.81
C LEU A 100 -12.13 6.18 -13.59
N THR A 101 -11.63 5.18 -14.30
CA THR A 101 -12.00 3.76 -14.08
C THR A 101 -11.27 3.18 -12.87
N THR A 102 -9.97 3.44 -12.75
CA THR A 102 -9.13 2.96 -11.65
C THR A 102 -9.45 3.66 -10.33
N TYR A 103 -9.69 4.96 -10.36
CA TYR A 103 -9.89 5.78 -9.17
C TYR A 103 -11.36 6.10 -8.90
N GLY A 104 -12.25 5.93 -9.89
CA GLY A 104 -13.67 6.23 -9.75
C GLY A 104 -14.47 5.24 -8.90
N GLY A 105 -13.99 3.99 -8.77
CA GLY A 105 -14.56 3.04 -7.79
C GLY A 105 -14.19 3.35 -6.33
N ARG A 106 -13.25 4.28 -6.10
CA ARG A 106 -12.70 4.60 -4.79
C ARG A 106 -13.52 5.74 -4.18
N THR A 107 -14.60 5.44 -3.47
CA THR A 107 -15.40 6.50 -2.83
C THR A 107 -14.71 7.13 -1.61
N GLU A 108 -13.60 6.55 -1.14
CA GLU A 108 -12.78 7.07 -0.05
C GLU A 108 -11.28 6.77 -0.29
N PRO A 109 -10.34 7.57 0.26
CA PRO A 109 -8.93 7.21 0.28
C PRO A 109 -8.75 5.87 1.02
N PRO A 110 -7.74 5.03 0.68
CA PRO A 110 -7.61 3.63 1.15
C PRO A 110 -7.35 3.44 2.65
N VAL A 111 -7.59 4.46 3.48
CA VAL A 111 -7.30 4.46 4.93
C VAL A 111 -8.44 5.08 5.75
N ALA A 112 -9.51 5.63 5.15
CA ALA A 112 -10.57 6.32 5.90
C ALA A 112 -11.42 5.43 6.84
N GLY A 113 -11.26 4.10 6.80
CA GLY A 113 -12.11 3.16 7.52
C GLY A 113 -11.43 2.23 8.52
N LEU A 114 -10.11 2.33 8.75
CA LEU A 114 -9.46 1.49 9.78
C LEU A 114 -9.64 2.10 11.18
N PRO A 115 -9.90 1.29 12.21
CA PRO A 115 -9.85 1.77 13.59
C PRO A 115 -8.47 2.38 13.89
N PRO A 116 -8.39 3.52 14.61
CA PRO A 116 -7.12 4.22 14.85
C PRO A 116 -6.00 3.33 15.41
N GLY A 117 -6.31 2.47 16.39
CA GLY A 117 -5.32 1.55 16.96
C GLY A 117 -4.77 0.53 15.95
N VAL A 118 -5.62 0.07 15.02
CA VAL A 118 -5.19 -0.85 13.95
C VAL A 118 -4.28 -0.12 12.96
N ALA A 119 -4.63 1.12 12.58
CA ALA A 119 -3.79 1.94 11.72
C ALA A 119 -2.41 2.24 12.35
N GLU A 120 -2.37 2.47 13.67
CA GLU A 120 -1.13 2.69 14.42
C GLU A 120 -0.23 1.46 14.45
N ILE A 121 -0.78 0.27 14.76
CA ILE A 121 -0.04 -1.00 14.77
C ILE A 121 0.52 -1.34 13.38
N LEU A 122 -0.26 -1.07 12.34
CA LEU A 122 0.16 -1.25 10.94
C LEU A 122 1.07 -0.13 10.43
N ARG A 123 1.26 0.94 11.21
CA ARG A 123 2.07 2.12 10.88
C ARG A 123 1.61 2.83 9.60
N VAL A 124 0.30 2.86 9.37
CA VAL A 124 -0.33 3.57 8.26
C VAL A 124 -0.25 5.08 8.51
N GLY A 125 0.06 5.88 7.49
CA GLY A 125 0.19 7.35 7.62
C GLY A 125 1.40 7.89 8.42
N GLY A 126 2.28 7.05 8.99
CA GLY A 126 3.48 7.43 9.78
C GLY A 126 4.83 7.22 9.08
N GLN A 127 5.92 7.02 9.86
CA GLN A 127 7.28 6.65 9.37
C GLN A 127 7.33 5.32 8.58
N ARG A 128 6.18 4.65 8.37
CA ARG A 128 6.02 3.34 7.73
C ARG A 128 6.87 2.28 8.43
N ARG A 129 6.84 1.03 7.98
CA ARG A 129 7.73 -0.04 8.51
C ARG A 129 9.21 0.19 8.17
N ARG A 130 9.66 1.44 7.97
CA ARG A 130 11.04 1.79 7.58
C ARG A 130 11.89 2.01 8.82
N ALA A 131 12.94 1.21 8.96
CA ALA A 131 13.90 1.37 10.05
C ALA A 131 14.72 2.66 9.88
N PRO A 132 15.17 3.28 10.99
CA PRO A 132 15.98 4.49 10.95
C PRO A 132 17.37 4.19 10.35
N GLU A 133 18.03 5.21 9.78
CA GLU A 133 19.37 5.06 9.20
C GLU A 133 20.48 4.97 10.26
N THR A 134 20.16 5.27 11.51
CA THR A 134 21.10 5.22 12.63
C THR A 134 21.56 3.80 12.92
N ARG A 135 22.87 3.63 13.16
CA ARG A 135 23.49 2.36 13.59
C ARG A 135 23.22 1.18 12.63
N GLY A 136 23.14 1.44 11.33
CA GLY A 136 22.97 0.39 10.32
C GLY A 136 21.59 -0.29 10.29
N GLN A 137 20.62 0.13 11.12
CA GLN A 137 19.28 -0.49 11.20
C GLN A 137 18.58 -0.56 9.84
N ARG A 138 18.59 0.52 9.06
CA ARG A 138 18.03 0.53 7.71
C ARG A 138 18.75 -0.41 6.75
N ALA A 139 20.08 -0.44 6.77
CA ALA A 139 20.88 -1.30 5.90
C ALA A 139 20.63 -2.78 6.21
N VAL A 140 20.66 -3.15 7.49
CA VAL A 140 20.35 -4.51 7.95
C VAL A 140 18.91 -4.90 7.63
N GLN A 141 17.94 -4.02 7.84
CA GLN A 141 16.55 -4.28 7.44
C GLN A 141 16.45 -4.59 5.93
N GLN A 142 17.05 -3.76 5.07
CA GLN A 142 17.01 -3.98 3.64
C GLN A 142 17.74 -5.27 3.24
N ALA A 143 18.86 -5.61 3.88
CA ALA A 143 19.56 -6.87 3.64
C ALA A 143 18.67 -8.09 3.96
N VAL A 144 17.96 -8.05 5.10
CA VAL A 144 17.00 -9.11 5.47
C VAL A 144 15.88 -9.21 4.44
N LEU A 145 15.22 -8.11 4.09
CA LEU A 145 14.10 -8.10 3.14
C LEU A 145 14.54 -8.56 1.73
N ARG A 146 15.73 -8.18 1.27
CA ARG A 146 16.29 -8.63 -0.02
C ARG A 146 16.64 -10.11 0.00
N SER A 147 17.13 -10.64 1.12
CA SER A 147 17.41 -12.07 1.27
C SER A 147 16.13 -12.90 1.13
N PHE A 148 15.03 -12.49 1.76
CA PHE A 148 13.73 -13.14 1.55
C PHE A 148 13.28 -13.06 0.08
N ALA A 149 13.41 -11.88 -0.54
CA ALA A 149 13.01 -11.69 -1.93
C ALA A 149 13.75 -12.63 -2.90
N VAL A 150 15.06 -12.84 -2.68
CA VAL A 150 15.92 -13.60 -3.60
C VAL A 150 15.98 -15.09 -3.24
N ALA A 151 16.07 -15.42 -1.96
CA ALA A 151 16.37 -16.77 -1.48
C ALA A 151 15.18 -17.44 -0.78
N GLY A 152 14.11 -16.71 -0.49
CA GLY A 152 12.94 -17.23 0.23
C GLY A 152 13.13 -17.39 1.74
N HIS A 153 14.27 -17.01 2.29
CA HIS A 153 14.63 -17.21 3.70
C HIS A 153 15.46 -16.03 4.23
N PRO A 154 15.61 -15.85 5.56
CA PRO A 154 16.45 -14.79 6.11
C PRO A 154 17.94 -15.01 5.78
N PRO A 155 18.77 -13.95 5.83
CA PRO A 155 20.20 -14.07 5.65
C PRO A 155 20.84 -14.77 6.84
N THR A 156 22.02 -15.33 6.61
CA THR A 156 22.87 -15.91 7.65
C THR A 156 23.45 -14.83 8.57
N ALA A 157 23.88 -15.24 9.77
CA ALA A 157 24.53 -14.33 10.71
C ALA A 157 25.80 -13.69 10.11
N ASP A 158 26.60 -14.45 9.37
CA ASP A 158 27.83 -13.95 8.74
C ASP A 158 27.53 -12.88 7.67
N GLU A 159 26.47 -13.07 6.86
CA GLU A 159 26.03 -12.08 5.88
C GLU A 159 25.58 -10.78 6.56
N LEU A 160 24.87 -10.88 7.69
CA LEU A 160 24.45 -9.71 8.46
C LEU A 160 25.61 -9.01 9.17
N GLU A 161 26.63 -9.75 9.60
CA GLU A 161 27.81 -9.19 10.24
C GLU A 161 28.61 -8.33 9.27
N VAL A 162 28.73 -8.76 8.00
CA VAL A 162 29.34 -7.95 6.94
C VAL A 162 28.64 -6.60 6.79
N VAL A 163 27.31 -6.59 6.74
CA VAL A 163 26.52 -5.36 6.60
C VAL A 163 26.65 -4.47 7.85
N SER A 164 26.62 -5.07 9.04
CA SER A 164 26.63 -4.32 10.30
C SER A 164 28.00 -3.71 10.62
N ALA A 165 29.08 -4.39 10.22
CA ALA A 165 30.45 -3.93 10.42
C ALA A 165 30.74 -2.58 9.74
N GLU A 166 30.09 -2.29 8.60
CA GLU A 166 30.16 -0.98 7.92
C GLU A 166 29.72 0.18 8.83
N PHE A 167 28.88 -0.11 9.83
CA PHE A 167 28.33 0.84 10.79
C PHE A 167 28.94 0.71 12.19
N SER A 168 30.05 -0.02 12.33
CA SER A 168 30.72 -0.26 13.62
C SER A 168 29.77 -0.85 14.68
N ALA A 169 28.87 -1.73 14.26
CA ALA A 169 27.94 -2.46 15.11
C ALA A 169 27.98 -3.96 14.79
N SER A 170 27.65 -4.80 15.75
CA SER A 170 27.43 -6.24 15.49
C SER A 170 26.04 -6.50 14.94
N ALA A 171 25.86 -7.56 14.16
CA ALA A 171 24.55 -7.97 13.66
C ALA A 171 23.54 -8.18 14.80
N ALA A 172 23.99 -8.80 15.90
CA ALA A 172 23.13 -9.07 17.06
C ALA A 172 22.59 -7.77 17.70
N GLU A 173 23.41 -6.73 17.84
CA GLU A 173 22.98 -5.44 18.37
C GLU A 173 21.94 -4.76 17.46
N VAL A 174 22.17 -4.77 16.15
CA VAL A 174 21.24 -4.15 15.19
C VAL A 174 19.93 -4.93 15.12
N LEU A 175 19.97 -6.27 15.12
CA LEU A 175 18.79 -7.11 15.13
C LEU A 175 17.97 -6.92 16.41
N ALA A 176 18.60 -6.75 17.58
CA ALA A 176 17.90 -6.44 18.83
C ALA A 176 17.16 -5.10 18.75
N LEU A 177 17.80 -4.06 18.19
CA LEU A 177 17.14 -2.76 17.98
C LEU A 177 15.93 -2.87 17.03
N LEU A 178 16.08 -3.64 15.95
CA LEU A 178 14.98 -3.87 14.99
C LEU A 178 13.85 -4.71 15.60
N HIS A 179 14.18 -5.64 16.50
CA HIS A 179 13.23 -6.44 17.26
C HIS A 179 12.39 -5.58 18.22
N ASP A 180 13.06 -4.76 19.04
CA ASP A 180 12.43 -3.89 20.02
C ASP A 180 11.52 -2.85 19.36
N ALA A 181 11.90 -2.37 18.17
CA ALA A 181 11.13 -1.43 17.39
C ALA A 181 10.14 -2.08 16.40
N ASP A 182 9.83 -3.37 16.53
CA ASP A 182 8.85 -4.13 15.71
C ASP A 182 9.03 -3.97 14.18
N PHE A 183 10.28 -3.96 13.72
CA PHE A 183 10.59 -4.08 12.29
C PHE A 183 10.76 -5.54 11.86
N LEU A 184 11.17 -6.39 12.79
CA LEU A 184 11.31 -7.84 12.65
C LEU A 184 11.09 -8.48 14.03
N ARG A 185 10.97 -9.81 14.09
CA ARG A 185 10.94 -10.57 15.35
C ARG A 185 12.03 -11.62 15.35
N LEU A 186 12.52 -11.89 16.55
CA LEU A 186 13.57 -12.85 16.83
C LEU A 186 13.01 -13.90 17.78
N ASP A 187 13.47 -15.14 17.67
CA ASP A 187 13.27 -16.15 18.70
C ASP A 187 14.27 -15.97 19.87
N SER A 188 14.17 -16.85 20.87
CA SER A 188 15.07 -16.86 22.03
C SER A 188 16.53 -17.16 21.70
N ALA A 189 16.82 -17.70 20.51
CA ALA A 189 18.19 -17.95 20.04
C ALA A 189 18.74 -16.77 19.21
N GLY A 190 17.95 -15.72 18.97
CA GLY A 190 18.33 -14.57 18.15
C GLY A 190 18.12 -14.79 16.65
N CYS A 191 17.42 -15.86 16.23
CA CYS A 191 17.12 -16.12 14.84
C CYS A 191 15.89 -15.32 14.39
N ILE A 192 15.91 -14.79 13.16
CA ILE A 192 14.78 -14.05 12.58
C ILE A 192 13.61 -15.00 12.34
N THR A 193 12.47 -14.72 12.97
CA THR A 193 11.21 -15.46 12.76
C THR A 193 10.24 -14.69 11.86
N VAL A 194 10.29 -13.36 11.89
CA VAL A 194 9.42 -12.46 11.12
C VAL A 194 10.26 -11.28 10.63
N ALA A 195 10.08 -10.85 9.39
CA ALA A 195 10.61 -9.60 8.87
C ALA A 195 9.57 -8.99 7.93
N TYR A 196 8.68 -8.14 8.47
CA TYR A 196 7.47 -7.73 7.75
C TYR A 196 7.80 -7.15 6.36
N PRO A 197 7.15 -7.64 5.30
CA PRO A 197 5.95 -8.51 5.31
C PRO A 197 6.20 -10.04 5.37
N PHE A 198 7.44 -10.51 5.48
CA PHE A 198 7.78 -11.94 5.42
C PHE A 198 7.71 -12.67 6.77
N SER A 199 7.42 -13.97 6.69
CA SER A 199 7.60 -14.96 7.75
C SER A 199 8.75 -15.91 7.38
N ALA A 200 9.65 -16.18 8.34
CA ALA A 200 10.68 -17.20 8.18
C ALA A 200 10.12 -18.64 8.32
N LEU A 201 8.96 -18.77 8.94
CA LEU A 201 8.27 -20.04 9.15
C LEU A 201 7.11 -20.19 8.16
N PRO A 202 6.81 -21.40 7.69
CA PRO A 202 5.64 -21.64 6.85
C PRO A 202 4.35 -21.13 7.52
N THR A 203 3.57 -20.36 6.77
CA THR A 203 2.21 -19.93 7.15
C THR A 203 1.21 -20.38 6.09
N ARG A 204 -0.08 -20.18 6.36
CA ARG A 204 -1.13 -20.38 5.35
C ARG A 204 -0.99 -19.41 4.15
N HIS A 205 -0.30 -18.28 4.31
CA HIS A 205 -0.20 -17.24 3.30
C HIS A 205 1.07 -17.44 2.48
N ARG A 206 0.93 -18.10 1.34
CA ARG A 206 2.02 -18.44 0.42
C ARG A 206 2.04 -17.42 -0.71
N VAL A 207 3.19 -16.83 -0.99
CA VAL A 207 3.36 -15.89 -2.11
C VAL A 207 4.45 -16.43 -3.02
N THR A 208 4.08 -16.76 -4.25
CA THR A 208 5.00 -17.19 -5.30
C THR A 208 5.26 -16.00 -6.21
N GLN A 209 6.50 -15.52 -6.23
CA GLN A 209 6.93 -14.43 -7.09
C GLN A 209 6.99 -14.87 -8.56
N ALA A 210 7.01 -13.90 -9.49
CA ALA A 210 7.11 -14.17 -10.93
C ALA A 210 8.34 -15.01 -11.35
N ASP A 211 9.43 -14.94 -10.57
CA ASP A 211 10.65 -15.73 -10.79
C ASP A 211 10.60 -17.13 -10.13
N GLY A 212 9.49 -17.47 -9.49
CA GLY A 212 9.25 -18.75 -8.82
C GLY A 212 9.72 -18.82 -7.38
N VAL A 213 10.30 -17.76 -6.81
CA VAL A 213 10.67 -17.75 -5.39
C VAL A 213 9.42 -17.76 -4.53
N LEU A 214 9.31 -18.80 -3.69
CA LEU A 214 8.23 -18.96 -2.72
C LEU A 214 8.65 -18.33 -1.39
N VAL A 215 7.80 -17.43 -0.89
CA VAL A 215 7.90 -16.84 0.46
C VAL A 215 6.60 -17.02 1.21
N PHE A 216 6.66 -16.88 2.53
CA PHE A 216 5.49 -16.89 3.40
C PHE A 216 5.27 -15.50 4.00
N ALA A 217 4.00 -15.13 4.17
CA ALA A 217 3.61 -13.87 4.80
C ALA A 217 2.96 -14.10 6.17
N MET A 218 3.02 -13.13 7.06
CA MET A 218 2.40 -13.26 8.39
C MET A 218 0.88 -13.13 8.34
N CYS A 219 0.34 -12.33 7.43
CA CYS A 219 -1.09 -12.11 7.27
C CYS A 219 -1.50 -11.81 5.81
N ALA A 220 -2.79 -11.62 5.57
CA ALA A 220 -3.33 -11.30 4.24
C ALA A 220 -2.81 -9.95 3.69
N VAL A 221 -2.72 -8.91 4.55
CA VAL A 221 -2.20 -7.58 4.14
C VAL A 221 -0.71 -7.66 3.79
N ASP A 222 0.06 -8.42 4.56
CA ASP A 222 1.48 -8.68 4.28
C ASP A 222 1.64 -9.40 2.94
N ALA A 223 0.84 -10.45 2.70
CA ALA A 223 0.87 -11.22 1.45
C ALA A 223 0.60 -10.32 0.23
N LEU A 224 -0.39 -9.43 0.32
CA LEU A 224 -0.71 -8.46 -0.74
C LEU A 224 0.32 -7.32 -0.84
N GLY A 225 1.07 -7.06 0.22
CA GLY A 225 2.12 -6.03 0.27
C GLY A 225 3.44 -6.46 -0.35
N ILE A 226 3.78 -7.76 -0.32
CA ILE A 226 5.02 -8.31 -0.88
C ILE A 226 5.20 -7.91 -2.36
N PRO A 227 4.25 -8.16 -3.28
CA PRO A 227 4.43 -7.87 -4.71
C PRO A 227 4.66 -6.37 -4.96
N ALA A 228 3.98 -5.51 -4.19
CA ALA A 228 4.15 -4.07 -4.27
C ALA A 228 5.53 -3.62 -3.77
N MET A 229 6.04 -4.18 -2.67
CA MET A 229 7.38 -3.89 -2.14
C MET A 229 8.48 -4.33 -3.11
N LEU A 230 8.29 -5.46 -3.78
CA LEU A 230 9.26 -6.04 -4.71
C LEU A 230 9.11 -5.50 -6.14
N SER A 231 8.04 -4.74 -6.43
CA SER A 231 7.68 -4.29 -7.78
C SER A 231 7.65 -5.45 -8.79
N THR A 232 7.01 -6.55 -8.39
CA THR A 232 6.92 -7.79 -9.18
C THR A 232 5.49 -8.34 -9.18
N ASP A 233 5.19 -9.17 -10.17
CA ASP A 233 3.95 -9.96 -10.19
C ASP A 233 4.06 -11.16 -9.23
N ALA A 234 2.93 -11.63 -8.72
CA ALA A 234 2.91 -12.78 -7.82
C ALA A 234 1.56 -13.51 -7.81
N GLU A 235 1.60 -14.78 -7.44
CA GLU A 235 0.42 -15.56 -7.06
C GLU A 235 0.42 -15.75 -5.54
N ILE A 236 -0.68 -15.43 -4.89
CA ILE A 236 -0.88 -15.58 -3.46
C ILE A 236 -1.90 -16.69 -3.25
N VAL A 237 -1.55 -17.72 -2.47
CA VAL A 237 -2.48 -18.78 -2.07
C VAL A 237 -2.63 -18.74 -0.56
N SER A 238 -3.87 -18.72 -0.09
CA SER A 238 -4.22 -18.73 1.33
C SER A 238 -5.37 -19.66 1.63
N THR A 239 -5.39 -20.19 2.85
CA THR A 239 -6.55 -20.92 3.38
C THR A 239 -7.23 -20.07 4.45
N THR A 240 -8.54 -19.87 4.32
CA THR A 240 -9.36 -19.11 5.28
C THR A 240 -9.64 -19.93 6.55
N ALA A 241 -10.20 -19.31 7.59
CA ALA A 241 -10.41 -19.97 8.88
C ALA A 241 -11.39 -21.16 8.82
N ASP A 242 -12.32 -21.18 7.86
CA ASP A 242 -13.26 -22.27 7.63
C ASP A 242 -12.73 -23.35 6.66
N GLY A 243 -11.50 -23.19 6.17
CA GLY A 243 -10.82 -24.15 5.30
C GLY A 243 -10.99 -23.88 3.80
N ALA A 244 -11.73 -22.84 3.38
CA ALA A 244 -11.81 -22.49 1.97
C ALA A 244 -10.48 -21.90 1.46
N GLU A 245 -10.11 -22.22 0.22
CA GLU A 245 -8.95 -21.64 -0.44
C GLU A 245 -9.30 -20.29 -1.07
N VAL A 246 -8.36 -19.34 -0.99
CA VAL A 246 -8.40 -18.06 -1.68
C VAL A 246 -7.08 -17.92 -2.44
N VAL A 247 -7.20 -17.70 -3.75
CA VAL A 247 -6.07 -17.42 -4.64
C VAL A 247 -6.16 -15.97 -5.09
N VAL A 248 -5.07 -15.22 -5.04
CA VAL A 248 -4.98 -13.86 -5.55
C VAL A 248 -3.82 -13.74 -6.53
N SER A 249 -4.13 -13.46 -7.78
CA SER A 249 -3.15 -13.13 -8.82
C SER A 249 -2.91 -11.63 -8.84
N VAL A 250 -1.66 -11.21 -8.66
CA VAL A 250 -1.26 -9.80 -8.74
C VAL A 250 -0.46 -9.59 -10.02
N LEU A 251 -1.06 -8.90 -10.99
CA LEU A 251 -0.44 -8.60 -12.30
C LEU A 251 -0.38 -7.10 -12.52
N GLY A 252 0.82 -6.54 -12.74
CA GLY A 252 1.02 -5.10 -12.90
C GLY A 252 0.52 -4.30 -11.69
N GLY A 253 0.62 -4.89 -10.48
CA GLY A 253 0.11 -4.32 -9.24
C GLY A 253 -1.42 -4.35 -9.08
N ARG A 254 -2.14 -5.06 -9.95
CA ARG A 254 -3.61 -5.23 -9.85
C ARG A 254 -3.93 -6.62 -9.32
N PRO A 255 -4.65 -6.73 -8.18
CA PRO A 255 -5.05 -8.01 -7.65
C PRO A 255 -6.37 -8.50 -8.28
N GLU A 256 -6.42 -9.77 -8.65
CA GLU A 256 -7.63 -10.52 -9.00
C GLU A 256 -7.75 -11.74 -8.08
N ALA A 257 -8.88 -11.87 -7.39
CA ALA A 257 -9.10 -12.94 -6.43
C ALA A 257 -10.05 -14.01 -6.96
N ASP A 258 -9.79 -15.26 -6.58
CA ASP A 258 -10.68 -16.40 -6.69
C ASP A 258 -10.89 -17.02 -5.30
N PRO A 259 -12.13 -17.04 -4.77
CA PRO A 259 -13.35 -16.48 -5.36
C PRO A 259 -13.28 -14.95 -5.49
N SER A 260 -13.94 -14.39 -6.50
CA SER A 260 -14.02 -12.93 -6.71
C SER A 260 -14.74 -12.18 -5.60
N THR A 261 -15.46 -12.91 -4.74
CA THR A 261 -16.11 -12.41 -3.53
C THR A 261 -15.17 -12.30 -2.33
N ALA A 262 -13.91 -12.75 -2.47
CA ALA A 262 -12.97 -12.74 -1.37
C ALA A 262 -12.75 -11.33 -0.81
N VAL A 263 -12.55 -11.27 0.50
CA VAL A 263 -12.30 -10.04 1.27
C VAL A 263 -11.21 -10.27 2.29
N VAL A 264 -10.70 -9.20 2.89
CA VAL A 264 -9.74 -9.24 3.99
C VAL A 264 -10.37 -8.56 5.20
N PHE A 265 -10.40 -9.25 6.34
CA PHE A 265 -10.66 -8.61 7.62
C PHE A 265 -9.36 -8.01 8.14
N VAL A 266 -9.38 -6.76 8.60
CA VAL A 266 -8.24 -6.05 9.17
C VAL A 266 -8.62 -5.55 10.54
N GLY A 267 -8.03 -6.13 11.58
CA GLY A 267 -8.31 -5.81 12.99
C GLY A 267 -7.16 -6.16 13.92
N ALA A 268 -7.31 -5.81 15.19
CA ALA A 268 -6.32 -6.12 16.22
C ALA A 268 -7.04 -6.43 17.54
N SER A 269 -6.50 -7.36 18.32
CA SER A 269 -7.06 -7.73 19.63
C SER A 269 -6.49 -6.90 20.79
N CYS A 270 -5.50 -6.06 20.50
CA CYS A 270 -4.87 -5.16 21.46
C CYS A 270 -4.42 -3.89 20.73
N GLU A 271 -4.39 -2.76 21.43
CA GLU A 271 -3.94 -1.47 20.89
C GLU A 271 -2.41 -1.31 20.94
N THR A 272 -1.71 -2.17 21.68
CA THR A 272 -0.26 -2.07 21.88
C THR A 272 0.42 -3.44 21.79
N GLY A 273 1.56 -3.50 21.11
CA GLY A 273 2.42 -4.68 21.04
C GLY A 273 2.96 -4.94 19.63
N PRO A 274 3.82 -5.95 19.46
CA PRO A 274 4.36 -6.32 18.15
C PRO A 274 3.24 -6.80 17.22
N ALA A 275 3.23 -6.34 15.97
CA ALA A 275 2.11 -6.61 15.08
C ALA A 275 1.89 -8.12 14.82
N ALA A 276 2.97 -8.90 14.77
CA ALA A 276 2.94 -10.37 14.67
C ALA A 276 2.12 -11.02 15.78
N GLU A 277 2.08 -10.42 16.97
CA GLU A 277 1.43 -10.96 18.16
C GLU A 277 -0.01 -10.43 18.32
N VAL A 278 -0.25 -9.16 17.99
CA VAL A 278 -1.54 -8.50 18.30
C VAL A 278 -2.45 -8.26 17.11
N CYS A 279 -1.93 -8.36 15.88
CA CYS A 279 -2.64 -7.96 14.66
C CYS A 279 -2.61 -9.06 13.57
N CYS A 280 -1.43 -9.56 13.19
CA CYS A 280 -1.29 -10.47 12.04
C CYS A 280 -2.12 -11.76 12.16
N GLY A 281 -2.36 -12.27 13.37
CA GLY A 281 -3.23 -13.43 13.60
C GLY A 281 -4.68 -13.21 13.15
N HIS A 282 -5.13 -11.96 13.09
CA HIS A 282 -6.52 -11.55 12.78
C HIS A 282 -6.69 -11.01 11.36
N LEU A 283 -5.60 -10.63 10.69
CA LEU A 283 -5.61 -10.06 9.33
C LEU A 283 -5.75 -11.15 8.27
N ASN A 284 -6.98 -11.61 8.05
CA ASN A 284 -7.23 -12.84 7.28
C ASN A 284 -8.08 -12.62 6.04
N PHE A 285 -7.80 -13.44 5.02
CA PHE A 285 -8.71 -13.64 3.90
C PHE A 285 -9.97 -14.37 4.36
N PHE A 286 -11.10 -14.01 3.74
CA PHE A 286 -12.36 -14.72 3.81
C PHE A 286 -12.89 -14.90 2.38
N ALA A 287 -13.56 -16.01 2.10
CA ALA A 287 -14.14 -16.28 0.78
C ALA A 287 -15.28 -15.30 0.42
N SER A 288 -15.91 -14.67 1.40
CA SER A 288 -16.99 -13.70 1.20
C SER A 288 -17.08 -12.67 2.32
N ARG A 289 -17.71 -11.52 2.02
CA ARG A 289 -18.02 -10.46 3.01
C ARG A 289 -18.92 -10.97 4.14
N ASP A 290 -19.88 -11.84 3.83
CA ASP A 290 -20.77 -12.43 4.85
C ASP A 290 -20.00 -13.35 5.81
N GLY A 291 -19.05 -14.13 5.29
CA GLY A 291 -18.17 -14.95 6.13
C GLY A 291 -17.30 -14.12 7.06
N ALA A 292 -16.71 -13.04 6.54
CA ALA A 292 -15.93 -12.10 7.36
C ALA A 292 -16.79 -11.39 8.42
N ALA A 293 -18.02 -10.97 8.07
CA ALA A 293 -18.94 -10.34 9.00
C ALA A 293 -19.43 -11.30 10.09
N GLY A 294 -19.72 -12.55 9.74
CA GLY A 294 -20.06 -13.60 10.70
C GLY A 294 -18.91 -13.89 11.67
N TRP A 295 -17.67 -13.95 11.16
CA TRP A 295 -16.50 -14.10 12.01
C TRP A 295 -16.31 -12.90 12.94
N ALA A 296 -16.41 -11.66 12.43
CA ALA A 296 -16.26 -10.45 13.23
C ALA A 296 -17.32 -10.35 14.34
N ALA A 297 -18.57 -10.74 14.06
CA ALA A 297 -19.64 -10.78 15.05
C ALA A 297 -19.38 -11.81 16.16
N ALA A 298 -18.67 -12.90 15.86
CA ALA A 298 -18.27 -13.93 16.82
C ALA A 298 -17.00 -13.56 17.63
N HIS A 299 -16.24 -12.55 17.20
CA HIS A 299 -14.99 -12.10 17.83
C HIS A 299 -15.06 -10.59 18.17
N PRO A 300 -15.97 -10.17 19.05
CA PRO A 300 -16.15 -8.75 19.40
C PRO A 300 -14.94 -8.14 20.11
N ASP A 301 -14.02 -8.97 20.60
CA ASP A 301 -12.73 -8.58 21.18
C ASP A 301 -11.68 -8.17 20.14
N VAL A 302 -11.97 -8.35 18.84
CA VAL A 302 -11.10 -7.97 17.73
C VAL A 302 -11.78 -6.91 16.87
N PRO A 303 -11.80 -5.63 17.28
CA PRO A 303 -12.33 -4.56 16.44
C PRO A 303 -11.54 -4.45 15.13
N GLY A 304 -12.26 -4.21 14.03
CA GLY A 304 -11.67 -4.17 12.71
C GLY A 304 -12.65 -3.81 11.60
N SER A 305 -12.15 -3.85 10.37
CA SER A 305 -12.86 -3.49 9.15
C SER A 305 -12.72 -4.56 8.09
N ILE A 306 -13.75 -4.73 7.26
CA ILE A 306 -13.74 -5.67 6.14
C ILE A 306 -13.47 -4.92 4.85
N LEU A 307 -12.30 -5.16 4.26
CA LEU A 307 -11.82 -4.57 3.02
C LEU A 307 -11.99 -5.54 1.85
N GLY A 308 -12.27 -5.04 0.67
CA GLY A 308 -12.09 -5.79 -0.57
C GLY A 308 -10.60 -6.10 -0.81
N VAL A 309 -10.30 -7.12 -1.60
CA VAL A 309 -8.91 -7.49 -1.91
C VAL A 309 -8.13 -6.34 -2.56
N GLY A 310 -8.78 -5.55 -3.43
CA GLY A 310 -8.18 -4.35 -4.02
C GLY A 310 -7.77 -3.31 -2.96
N GLU A 311 -8.67 -2.99 -2.02
CA GLU A 311 -8.42 -2.05 -0.92
C GLU A 311 -7.31 -2.56 0.00
N ALA A 312 -7.33 -3.86 0.35
CA ALA A 312 -6.28 -4.48 1.16
C ALA A 312 -4.92 -4.49 0.45
N CYS A 313 -4.88 -4.63 -0.88
CA CYS A 313 -3.67 -4.52 -1.67
C CYS A 313 -3.11 -3.09 -1.68
N GLU A 314 -3.99 -2.08 -1.75
CA GLU A 314 -3.58 -0.69 -1.61
C GLU A 314 -3.01 -0.40 -0.23
N LEU A 315 -3.62 -0.94 0.82
CA LEU A 315 -3.11 -0.87 2.19
C LEU A 315 -1.72 -1.52 2.31
N GLY A 316 -1.55 -2.73 1.77
CA GLY A 316 -0.24 -3.41 1.73
C GLY A 316 0.82 -2.59 0.98
N ARG A 317 0.48 -2.04 -0.19
CA ARG A 317 1.36 -1.13 -0.94
C ARG A 317 1.72 0.12 -0.14
N GLU A 318 0.77 0.69 0.59
CA GLU A 318 1.03 1.83 1.44
C GLU A 318 2.03 1.49 2.55
N ILE A 319 1.83 0.37 3.24
CA ILE A 319 2.71 -0.02 4.36
C ILE A 319 4.11 -0.39 3.87
N PHE A 320 4.22 -1.14 2.76
CA PHE A 320 5.45 -1.83 2.36
C PHE A 320 6.11 -1.34 1.07
N GLY A 321 5.36 -0.67 0.18
CA GLY A 321 5.80 -0.40 -1.20
C GLY A 321 7.07 0.44 -1.35
N SER A 322 7.47 1.19 -0.31
CA SER A 322 8.70 2.01 -0.29
C SER A 322 9.86 1.39 0.50
N LEU A 323 9.72 0.16 1.00
CA LEU A 323 10.73 -0.43 1.90
C LEU A 323 12.02 -0.83 1.20
N LEU A 324 12.03 -1.09 -0.11
CA LEU A 324 13.23 -1.44 -0.87
C LEU A 324 13.65 -0.40 -1.92
N ALA A 325 12.90 0.70 -2.00
CA ALA A 325 13.24 1.89 -2.78
C ALA A 325 14.45 2.65 -2.19
#